data_AF-A0A2E2RFD9-F1
#
_entry.id   AF-A0A2E2RFD9-F1
#
_cell.length_a   1.000
_cell.length_b   1.000
_cell.length_c   1.000
_cell.angle_alpha   90.00
_cell.angle_beta   90.00
_cell.angle_gamma   90.00
#
_symmetry.space_group_name_H-M   'P 1'
#
loop_
_entity.id
_entity.type
_entity.pdbx_description
1 polymer ?
#
loop_
_entity_poly.entity_id
_entity_poly.type
_entity_poly.pdbx_seq_one_letter_code
_entity_poly.pdbx_strand_id
1 'polypeptide(L)'
;IMRQLTQEYESGIDVLQVLLQNVNPPLEVQSAFEDVVRAREDKERLINLAEAYQASEIPKAIGEAAKVTEAAEGFKTGRIARAQGEADGFEAILEGYLLSPDVTRQRLYLEAMEEVLPGVTKFILSDSGVLPFLPLSGSTSGAGTIIGAGGGQ
;
A
#
# COMPACT_ATOMS: atom_id res chain seq x y z
N ILE A 1 -42.32 39.72 -44.23
CA ILE A 1 -43.67 39.89 -43.61
C ILE A 1 -43.70 41.13 -42.72
N MET A 2 -42.97 41.21 -41.60
CA MET A 2 -43.00 42.40 -40.72
C MET A 2 -42.63 43.72 -41.41
N ARG A 3 -41.58 43.73 -42.24
CA ARG A 3 -41.18 44.94 -42.99
C ARG A 3 -42.28 45.44 -43.96
N GLN A 4 -43.02 44.54 -44.59
CA GLN A 4 -44.13 44.91 -45.49
C GLN A 4 -45.29 45.54 -44.73
N LEU A 5 -45.64 45.02 -43.55
CA LEU A 5 -46.68 45.62 -42.67
C LEU A 5 -46.27 47.03 -42.21
N THR A 6 -45.02 47.23 -41.79
CA THR A 6 -44.56 48.56 -41.35
C THR A 6 -44.56 49.60 -42.49
N GLN A 7 -44.32 49.16 -43.73
CA GLN A 7 -44.42 50.01 -44.92
C GLN A 7 -45.86 50.38 -45.25
N GLU A 8 -46.80 49.43 -45.12
CA GLU A 8 -48.23 49.63 -45.39
C GLU A 8 -48.91 50.54 -44.34
N TYR A 9 -48.46 50.47 -43.09
CA TYR A 9 -48.95 51.35 -42.01
C TYR A 9 -48.23 52.71 -41.92
N GLU A 10 -47.39 53.07 -42.90
CA GLU A 10 -46.61 54.33 -42.95
C GLU A 10 -45.99 54.74 -41.60
N SER A 11 -45.51 53.77 -40.81
CA SER A 11 -45.24 54.02 -39.38
C SER A 11 -43.92 54.78 -39.11
N GLY A 12 -43.19 55.21 -40.15
CA GLY A 12 -41.93 55.95 -40.05
C GLY A 12 -40.76 55.20 -39.39
N ILE A 13 -40.90 53.91 -39.10
CA ILE A 13 -39.90 53.09 -38.39
C ILE A 13 -39.27 52.11 -39.39
N ASP A 14 -37.94 52.12 -39.49
CA ASP A 14 -37.19 51.17 -40.33
C ASP A 14 -36.74 49.94 -39.52
N VAL A 15 -37.19 48.77 -39.95
CA VAL A 15 -36.88 47.49 -39.28
C VAL A 15 -35.55 46.96 -39.81
N LEU A 16 -34.48 47.25 -39.09
CA LEU A 16 -33.11 46.86 -39.43
C LEU A 16 -32.89 45.35 -39.32
N GLN A 17 -33.35 44.72 -38.24
CA GLN A 17 -33.17 43.27 -38.02
C GLN A 17 -34.26 42.69 -37.12
N VAL A 18 -34.77 41.51 -37.49
CA VAL A 18 -35.67 40.71 -36.65
C VAL A 18 -34.85 39.58 -36.04
N LEU A 19 -34.60 39.62 -34.73
CA LEU A 19 -34.01 38.50 -33.99
C LEU A 19 -35.15 37.63 -33.47
N LEU A 20 -35.20 36.37 -33.90
CA LEU A 20 -36.09 35.39 -33.27
C LEU A 20 -35.58 35.15 -31.85
N GLN A 21 -36.40 35.50 -30.85
CA GLN A 21 -36.11 35.08 -29.47
C GLN A 21 -36.41 33.60 -29.34
N ASN A 22 -35.34 32.81 -29.18
CA ASN A 22 -35.30 31.39 -28.81
C ASN A 22 -36.41 30.48 -29.37
N VAL A 23 -36.07 29.77 -30.43
CA VAL A 23 -36.82 28.62 -30.94
C VAL A 23 -36.57 27.41 -30.03
N ASN A 24 -37.41 27.25 -29.01
CA ASN A 24 -37.47 25.99 -28.25
C ASN A 24 -38.17 24.91 -29.08
N PRO A 25 -37.70 23.65 -29.09
CA PRO A 25 -38.35 22.54 -29.80
C PRO A 25 -39.78 22.30 -29.29
N PRO A 26 -40.75 21.93 -30.16
CA PRO A 26 -42.09 21.57 -29.73
C PRO A 26 -42.05 20.36 -28.79
N LEU A 27 -42.98 20.30 -27.83
CA LEU A 27 -43.01 19.30 -26.74
C LEU A 27 -42.95 17.84 -27.24
N GLU A 28 -43.40 17.60 -28.47
CA GLU A 28 -43.49 16.28 -29.10
C GLU A 28 -42.13 15.66 -29.46
N VAL A 29 -41.05 16.46 -29.61
CA VAL A 29 -39.72 15.99 -30.04
C VAL A 29 -38.61 16.17 -29.00
N GLN A 30 -38.92 16.74 -27.84
CA GLN A 30 -37.93 17.02 -26.79
C GLN A 30 -37.31 15.72 -26.24
N SER A 31 -38.13 14.69 -25.99
CA SER A 31 -37.64 13.41 -25.45
C SER A 31 -36.63 12.72 -26.37
N ALA A 32 -36.91 12.68 -27.67
CA ALA A 32 -36.01 12.08 -28.66
C ALA A 32 -34.68 12.84 -28.78
N PHE A 33 -34.71 14.17 -28.65
CA PHE A 33 -33.48 14.98 -28.63
C PHE A 33 -32.67 14.78 -27.34
N GLU A 34 -33.35 14.76 -26.18
CA GLU A 34 -32.72 14.49 -24.89
C GLU A 34 -32.06 13.11 -24.85
N ASP A 35 -32.69 12.09 -25.44
CA ASP A 35 -32.12 10.74 -25.52
C ASP A 35 -30.83 10.71 -26.36
N VAL A 36 -30.78 11.44 -27.48
CA VAL A 36 -29.57 11.53 -28.32
C VAL A 36 -28.44 12.26 -27.60
N VAL A 37 -28.75 13.32 -26.86
CA VAL A 37 -27.76 14.05 -26.05
C VAL A 37 -27.24 13.17 -24.93
N ARG A 38 -28.13 12.51 -24.18
CA ARG A 38 -27.75 11.58 -23.10
C ARG A 38 -26.89 10.43 -23.63
N ALA A 39 -27.25 9.84 -24.76
CA ALA A 39 -26.45 8.78 -25.38
C ALA A 39 -25.05 9.26 -25.79
N ARG A 40 -24.90 10.51 -26.25
CA ARG A 40 -23.59 11.10 -26.56
C ARG A 40 -22.76 11.33 -25.31
N GLU A 41 -23.36 11.89 -24.26
CA GLU A 41 -22.69 12.09 -22.96
C GLU A 41 -22.27 10.75 -22.35
N ASP A 42 -23.13 9.73 -22.43
CA ASP A 42 -22.83 8.38 -21.97
C ASP A 42 -21.64 7.79 -22.72
N LYS A 43 -21.61 7.93 -24.04
CA LYS A 43 -20.49 7.49 -24.87
C LYS A 43 -19.19 8.18 -24.47
N GLU A 44 -19.19 9.51 -24.34
CA GLU A 44 -18.00 10.26 -23.96
C GLU A 44 -17.52 9.88 -22.56
N ARG A 45 -18.45 9.70 -21.61
CA ARG A 45 -18.12 9.23 -20.26
C ARG A 45 -17.47 7.84 -20.29
N LEU A 46 -18.02 6.91 -21.06
CA LEU A 46 -17.46 5.55 -21.18
C LEU A 46 -16.07 5.57 -21.81
N ILE A 47 -15.84 6.40 -22.83
CA ILE A 47 -14.51 6.57 -23.44
C ILE A 47 -13.52 7.12 -22.41
N ASN A 48 -13.88 8.20 -21.70
CA ASN A 48 -13.04 8.80 -20.69
C ASN A 48 -12.71 7.82 -19.54
N LEU A 49 -13.68 7.00 -19.13
CA LEU A 49 -13.47 5.96 -18.12
C LEU A 49 -12.53 4.86 -18.62
N ALA A 50 -12.66 4.43 -19.88
CA ALA A 50 -11.79 3.42 -20.48
C ALA A 50 -10.35 3.93 -20.62
N GLU A 51 -10.18 5.19 -21.07
CA GLU A 51 -8.88 5.85 -21.14
C GLU A 51 -8.25 6.00 -19.76
N ALA A 52 -9.01 6.46 -18.76
CA ALA A 52 -8.56 6.55 -17.38
C ALA A 52 -8.17 5.17 -16.81
N TYR A 53 -8.93 4.12 -17.13
CA TYR A 53 -8.64 2.76 -16.72
C TYR A 53 -7.31 2.29 -17.30
N GLN A 54 -7.11 2.40 -18.62
CA GLN A 54 -5.86 2.04 -19.30
C GLN A 54 -4.67 2.84 -18.75
N ALA A 55 -4.86 4.16 -18.58
CA ALA A 55 -3.84 5.04 -18.01
C ALA A 55 -3.48 4.68 -16.57
N SER A 56 -4.37 3.97 -15.84
CA SER A 56 -4.11 3.53 -14.46
C SER A 56 -3.55 2.11 -14.37
N GLU A 57 -3.95 1.19 -15.25
CA GLU A 57 -3.60 -0.23 -15.15
C GLU A 57 -2.16 -0.50 -15.63
N ILE A 58 -1.77 0.10 -16.76
CA ILE A 58 -0.43 -0.10 -17.33
C ILE A 58 0.67 0.37 -16.36
N PRO A 59 0.60 1.57 -15.76
CA PRO A 59 1.63 2.00 -14.81
C PRO A 59 1.64 1.18 -13.51
N LYS A 60 0.47 0.69 -13.06
CA LYS A 60 0.40 -0.20 -11.90
C LYS A 60 1.14 -1.51 -12.16
N ALA A 61 0.89 -2.14 -13.30
CA ALA A 61 1.57 -3.38 -13.68
C ALA A 61 3.09 -3.19 -13.81
N ILE A 62 3.53 -2.08 -14.43
CA ILE A 62 4.95 -1.73 -14.52
C ILE A 62 5.56 -1.50 -13.14
N GLY A 63 4.88 -0.76 -12.27
CA GLY A 63 5.34 -0.50 -10.90
C GLY A 63 5.44 -1.76 -10.06
N GLU A 64 4.49 -2.69 -10.22
CA GLU A 64 4.51 -3.97 -9.52
C GLU A 64 5.63 -4.88 -10.03
N ALA A 65 5.84 -4.93 -11.35
CA ALA A 65 6.99 -5.63 -11.94
C ALA A 65 8.32 -5.06 -11.43
N ALA A 66 8.46 -3.73 -11.44
CA ALA A 66 9.66 -3.04 -10.94
C ALA A 66 9.91 -3.33 -9.46
N LYS A 67 8.85 -3.32 -8.64
CA LYS A 67 8.93 -3.65 -7.21
C LYS A 67 9.46 -5.07 -6.99
N VAL A 68 9.00 -6.04 -7.77
CA VAL A 68 9.47 -7.44 -7.66
C VAL A 68 10.94 -7.54 -8.05
N THR A 69 11.35 -6.90 -9.14
CA THR A 69 12.75 -6.94 -9.58
C THR A 69 13.67 -6.25 -8.58
N GLU A 70 13.30 -5.07 -8.08
CA GLU A 70 14.09 -4.31 -7.12
C GLU A 70 14.21 -5.06 -5.77
N ALA A 71 13.11 -5.67 -5.30
CA ALA A 71 13.14 -6.50 -4.10
C ALA A 71 14.09 -7.71 -4.28
N ALA A 72 14.09 -8.35 -5.45
CA ALA A 72 14.97 -9.47 -5.75
C ALA A 72 16.45 -9.03 -5.81
N GLU A 73 16.74 -7.90 -6.42
CA GLU A 73 18.09 -7.31 -6.48
C GLU A 73 18.59 -6.89 -5.09
N GLY A 74 17.72 -6.27 -4.29
CA GLY A 74 18.00 -5.92 -2.91
C GLY A 74 18.30 -7.16 -2.06
N PHE A 75 17.50 -8.22 -2.21
CA PHE A 75 17.72 -9.48 -1.51
C PHE A 75 19.04 -10.16 -1.93
N LYS A 76 19.34 -10.20 -3.24
CA LYS A 76 20.60 -10.72 -3.76
C LYS A 76 21.79 -9.96 -3.18
N THR A 77 21.74 -8.63 -3.24
CA THR A 77 22.82 -7.77 -2.74
C THR A 77 22.99 -7.91 -1.24
N GLY A 78 21.90 -7.93 -0.47
CA GLY A 78 21.92 -8.16 0.97
C GLY A 78 22.49 -9.53 1.34
N ARG A 79 22.19 -10.58 0.55
CA ARG A 79 22.77 -11.92 0.76
C ARG A 79 24.28 -11.93 0.51
N ILE A 80 24.75 -11.29 -0.56
CA ILE A 80 26.18 -11.20 -0.87
C ILE A 80 26.90 -10.41 0.21
N ALA A 81 26.37 -9.25 0.60
CA ALA A 81 26.98 -8.40 1.63
C ALA A 81 27.05 -9.12 3.00
N ARG A 82 25.99 -9.85 3.38
CA ARG A 82 26.01 -10.66 4.60
C ARG A 82 27.07 -11.76 4.52
N ALA A 83 27.11 -12.51 3.41
CA ALA A 83 28.10 -13.57 3.23
C ALA A 83 29.54 -13.03 3.26
N GLN A 84 29.77 -11.86 2.67
CA GLN A 84 31.08 -11.20 2.73
C GLN A 84 31.43 -10.77 4.15
N GLY A 85 30.51 -10.12 4.88
CA GLY A 85 30.75 -9.71 6.26
C GLY A 85 30.99 -10.90 7.21
N GLU A 86 30.28 -12.01 7.00
CA GLU A 86 30.53 -13.26 7.73
C GLU A 86 31.92 -13.85 7.40
N ALA A 87 32.33 -13.82 6.13
CA ALA A 87 33.65 -14.28 5.71
C ALA A 87 34.77 -13.41 6.29
N ASP A 88 34.64 -12.09 6.21
CA ASP A 88 35.60 -11.13 6.77
C ASP A 88 35.69 -11.31 8.30
N GLY A 89 34.55 -11.52 8.97
CA GLY A 89 34.50 -11.81 10.40
C GLY A 89 35.21 -13.11 10.77
N PHE A 90 35.03 -14.17 9.96
CA PHE A 90 35.73 -15.44 10.16
C PHE A 90 37.24 -15.30 9.96
N GLU A 91 37.68 -14.52 8.96
CA GLU A 91 39.10 -14.24 8.72
C GLU A 91 39.74 -13.50 9.90
N ALA A 92 39.05 -12.49 10.45
CA ALA A 92 39.52 -11.78 11.64
C ALA A 92 39.64 -12.69 12.88
N ILE A 93 38.69 -13.62 13.08
CA ILE A 93 38.76 -14.62 14.15
C ILE A 93 39.93 -15.57 13.92
N LEU A 94 40.15 -16.01 12.67
CA LEU A 94 41.24 -16.90 12.31
C LEU A 94 42.60 -16.24 12.60
N GLU A 95 42.78 -14.97 12.25
CA GLU A 95 43.99 -14.21 12.56
C GLU A 95 44.25 -14.16 14.08
N GLY A 96 43.24 -13.82 14.87
CA GLY A 96 43.32 -13.82 16.33
C GLY A 96 43.61 -15.20 16.93
N TYR A 97 43.02 -16.25 16.35
CA TYR A 97 43.24 -17.64 16.75
C TYR A 97 44.68 -18.09 16.51
N LEU A 98 45.24 -17.75 15.35
CA LEU A 98 46.64 -18.06 15.02
C LEU A 98 47.63 -17.37 15.97
N LEU A 99 47.31 -16.14 16.41
CA LEU A 99 48.13 -15.42 17.38
C LEU A 99 48.06 -16.03 18.79
N SER A 100 46.86 -16.42 19.25
CA SER A 100 46.66 -16.98 20.59
C SER A 100 45.44 -17.92 20.64
N PRO A 101 45.65 -19.24 20.51
CA PRO A 101 44.54 -20.20 20.35
C PRO A 101 43.77 -20.49 21.64
N ASP A 102 44.42 -20.41 22.81
CA ASP A 102 43.80 -20.76 24.09
C ASP A 102 42.82 -19.69 24.57
N VAL A 103 43.23 -18.41 24.53
CA VAL A 103 42.38 -17.27 24.92
C VAL A 103 41.22 -17.08 23.96
N THR A 104 41.43 -17.30 22.66
CA THR A 104 40.39 -17.16 21.63
C THR A 104 39.29 -18.20 21.82
N ARG A 105 39.65 -19.47 22.08
CA ARG A 105 38.67 -20.53 22.37
C ARG A 105 37.87 -20.26 23.65
N GLN A 106 38.53 -19.82 24.71
CA GLN A 106 37.86 -19.49 25.96
C GLN A 106 36.88 -18.32 25.78
N ARG A 107 37.28 -17.28 25.04
CA ARG A 107 36.41 -16.15 24.72
C ARG A 107 35.16 -16.58 23.94
N LEU A 108 35.33 -17.32 22.83
CA LEU A 108 34.22 -17.83 22.02
C LEU A 108 33.26 -18.69 22.84
N TYR A 109 33.78 -19.53 23.74
CA TYR A 109 32.95 -20.34 24.63
C TYR A 109 32.13 -19.48 25.60
N LEU A 110 32.74 -18.46 26.20
CA LEU A 110 32.04 -17.56 27.12
C LEU A 110 30.99 -16.70 26.41
N GLU A 111 31.29 -16.18 25.21
CA GLU A 111 30.33 -15.44 24.38
C GLU A 111 29.15 -16.33 23.98
N ALA A 112 29.40 -17.56 23.51
CA ALA A 112 28.34 -18.51 23.17
C ALA A 112 27.50 -18.90 24.38
N MET A 113 28.12 -19.08 25.54
CA MET A 113 27.39 -19.32 26.79
C MET A 113 26.53 -18.10 27.16
N GLU A 114 27.05 -16.88 27.06
CA GLU A 114 26.30 -15.63 27.33
C GLU A 114 25.09 -15.47 26.40
N GLU A 115 25.20 -15.84 25.13
CA GLU A 115 24.10 -15.79 24.17
C GLU A 115 23.01 -16.85 24.47
N VAL A 116 23.42 -18.07 24.85
CA VAL A 116 22.50 -19.20 25.04
C VAL A 116 21.85 -19.20 26.43
N LEU A 117 22.59 -18.84 27.48
CA LEU A 117 22.16 -18.87 28.89
C LEU A 117 20.82 -18.15 29.21
N PRO A 118 20.46 -17.00 28.60
CA PRO A 118 19.22 -16.28 28.89
C PRO A 118 17.95 -17.08 28.53
N GLY A 119 18.05 -18.01 27.56
CA GLY A 119 16.93 -18.81 27.07
C GLY A 119 16.75 -20.15 27.79
N VAL A 120 17.66 -20.53 28.70
CA VAL A 120 17.64 -21.87 29.34
C VAL A 120 16.98 -21.81 30.71
N THR A 121 15.92 -22.60 30.89
CA THR A 121 15.32 -22.84 32.21
C THR A 121 16.31 -23.63 33.06
N LYS A 122 16.98 -22.96 34.01
CA LYS A 122 17.98 -23.57 34.89
C LYS A 122 17.30 -24.37 36.00
N PHE A 123 17.42 -25.70 35.96
CA PHE A 123 17.02 -26.58 37.07
C PHE A 123 18.24 -26.90 37.94
N ILE A 124 18.27 -26.40 39.17
CA ILE A 124 19.30 -26.75 40.15
C ILE A 124 18.74 -27.89 41.01
N LEU A 125 19.32 -29.09 40.86
CA LEU A 125 18.96 -30.24 41.67
C LEU A 125 19.92 -30.32 42.87
N SER A 126 19.42 -30.02 44.06
CA SER A 126 20.07 -30.36 45.32
C SER A 126 19.65 -31.77 45.71
N ASP A 127 20.56 -32.51 46.35
CA ASP A 127 20.50 -33.96 46.67
C ASP A 127 19.31 -34.43 47.55
N SER A 128 18.27 -33.60 47.74
CA SER A 128 17.15 -33.91 48.63
C SER A 128 15.80 -33.23 48.30
N GLY A 129 15.56 -32.87 47.03
CA GLY A 129 14.21 -32.54 46.57
C GLY A 129 14.14 -31.46 45.49
N VAL A 130 13.29 -31.70 44.50
CA VAL A 130 12.99 -30.74 43.42
C VAL A 130 12.09 -29.64 43.99
N LEU A 131 12.68 -28.51 44.39
CA LEU A 131 11.91 -27.30 44.65
C LEU A 131 11.82 -26.49 43.35
N PRO A 132 10.63 -26.31 42.76
CA PRO A 132 10.47 -25.43 41.61
C PRO A 132 10.80 -23.99 42.04
N PHE A 133 11.85 -23.41 41.46
CA PHE A 133 12.27 -22.04 41.74
C PHE A 133 11.25 -21.07 41.14
N LEU A 134 10.63 -20.26 42.00
CA LEU A 134 9.78 -19.13 41.62
C LEU A 134 10.60 -18.13 40.78
N PRO A 135 10.22 -17.83 39.53
CA PRO A 135 10.93 -16.84 38.73
C PRO A 135 10.74 -15.45 39.34
N LEU A 136 11.80 -14.93 39.97
CA LEU A 136 11.92 -13.52 40.34
C LEU A 136 12.38 -12.72 39.12
N SER A 137 11.52 -12.64 38.11
CA SER A 137 11.59 -11.60 37.09
C SER A 137 10.34 -10.75 37.24
N GLY A 138 10.50 -9.67 38.00
CA GLY A 138 9.49 -8.62 38.05
C GLY A 138 9.51 -7.84 36.74
N SER A 139 8.41 -7.87 35.99
CA SER A 139 7.75 -6.68 35.46
C SER A 139 6.48 -7.05 34.70
N THR A 140 5.35 -6.67 35.27
CA THR A 140 4.15 -6.15 34.59
C THR A 140 3.55 -6.98 33.46
N SER A 141 2.64 -7.87 33.86
CA SER A 141 1.28 -8.01 33.32
C SER A 141 0.94 -7.09 32.13
N GLY A 142 1.12 -7.61 30.93
CA GLY A 142 0.36 -7.20 29.75
C GLY A 142 -0.90 -8.06 29.68
N ALA A 143 -2.00 -7.53 30.21
CA ALA A 143 -3.31 -8.16 30.16
C ALA A 143 -3.78 -8.32 28.70
N GLY A 144 -3.60 -9.53 28.15
CA GLY A 144 -4.22 -9.96 26.91
C GLY A 144 -5.64 -10.47 27.18
N THR A 145 -6.62 -9.66 26.80
CA THR A 145 -8.04 -9.98 26.72
C THR A 145 -8.29 -11.33 26.02
N ILE A 146 -8.98 -12.25 26.71
CA ILE A 146 -9.69 -13.37 26.06
C ILE A 146 -11.19 -13.16 26.17
N ILE A 147 -11.83 -13.09 25.01
CA ILE A 147 -13.26 -12.96 24.77
C ILE A 147 -13.86 -14.36 24.92
N GLY A 148 -14.76 -14.56 25.89
CA GLY A 148 -15.50 -15.80 26.10
C GLY A 148 -16.97 -15.62 25.74
N ALA A 149 -17.38 -16.17 24.59
CA ALA A 149 -18.76 -16.36 24.18
C ALA A 149 -19.25 -17.76 24.58
N GLY A 150 -20.56 -17.88 24.90
CA GLY A 150 -21.28 -19.13 25.23
C GLY A 150 -21.56 -19.27 26.73
N GLY A 151 -22.76 -19.61 27.21
CA GLY A 151 -24.01 -20.00 26.59
C GLY A 151 -25.09 -20.04 27.69
N GLY A 152 -26.36 -19.90 27.29
CA GLY A 152 -27.48 -19.67 28.19
C GLY A 152 -27.87 -20.85 29.07
N GLN A 153 -28.47 -20.50 30.20
CA GLN A 153 -29.76 -20.99 30.70
C GLN A 153 -30.46 -19.80 31.37
#